data_AF-A0A1A2ZJQ9-F1
#
_entry.id   AF-A0A1A2ZJQ9-F1
#
_cell.length_a   1.000
_cell.length_b   1.000
_cell.length_c   1.000
_cell.angle_alpha   90.00
_cell.angle_beta   90.00
_cell.angle_gamma   90.00
#
_symmetry.space_group_name_H-M   'P 1'
#
loop_
_entity.id
_entity.type
_entity.pdbx_description
1 polymer ?
#
loop_
_entity_poly.entity_id
_entity_poly.type
_entity_poly.pdbx_seq_one_letter_code
_entity_poly.pdbx_strand_id
1 'polypeptide(L)'
;MGEPDDDEPPLTVELLADLQAGLLDDDSAARIRGRVRDDPQAQGILRALNRVRCDVATLGADDTSGSGAPDVPPEVTARISAALDGEGNEPGVGLEHSARPHIRPARLAAAVAGAGAVLAAIGVGTVALLNAPEPTPSTPATAQHITVSTPPMAIPLSQDEILELLNRSPDYGPLADPARRASCLGGLGYPASTRVLGARPVEINARPGVLLVLPADTPDNLAVFAVALNCSAADTGLLANTQVQRP
;
A
#
# COMPACT_ATOMS: atom_id res chain seq x y z
N MET A 1 19.73 37.33 -19.61
CA MET A 1 19.70 36.03 -20.31
C MET A 1 19.93 35.00 -19.23
N GLY A 2 18.91 34.22 -18.88
CA GLY A 2 19.07 33.12 -17.91
C GLY A 2 19.52 31.88 -18.67
N GLU A 3 20.60 31.26 -18.21
CA GLU A 3 21.00 29.92 -18.65
C GLU A 3 19.82 28.93 -18.48
N PRO A 4 19.61 28.00 -19.43
CA PRO A 4 18.64 26.93 -19.23
C PRO A 4 19.12 26.03 -18.07
N ASP A 5 18.29 25.88 -17.04
CA ASP A 5 18.47 24.89 -15.98
C ASP A 5 18.40 23.47 -16.59
N ASP A 6 19.51 22.98 -17.13
CA ASP A 6 19.69 21.62 -17.67
C ASP A 6 19.85 20.55 -16.56
N ASP A 7 19.68 20.92 -15.28
CA ASP A 7 19.78 20.03 -14.11
C ASP A 7 18.42 19.57 -13.56
N GLU A 8 17.31 19.80 -14.27
CA GLU A 8 16.01 19.34 -13.78
C GLU A 8 15.81 17.84 -14.12
N PRO A 9 15.78 16.94 -13.11
CA PRO A 9 15.77 15.50 -13.36
C PRO A 9 14.54 15.09 -14.17
N PRO A 10 14.67 14.08 -15.06
CA PRO A 10 13.56 13.63 -15.89
C PRO A 10 12.40 13.12 -15.01
N LEU A 11 11.17 13.26 -15.52
CA LEU A 11 9.97 12.71 -14.87
C LEU A 11 9.95 11.19 -15.03
N THR A 12 10.72 10.50 -14.19
CA THR A 12 10.75 9.03 -14.18
C THR A 12 9.54 8.44 -13.47
N VAL A 13 9.29 7.15 -13.69
CA VAL A 13 8.16 6.44 -13.07
C VAL A 13 8.30 6.41 -11.55
N GLU A 14 9.53 6.25 -11.05
CA GLU A 14 9.85 6.21 -9.63
C GLU A 14 9.53 7.56 -8.96
N LEU A 15 9.92 8.67 -9.59
CA LEU A 15 9.64 10.00 -9.06
C LEU A 15 8.12 10.30 -9.04
N LEU A 16 7.39 9.86 -10.06
CA LEU A 16 5.92 9.97 -10.10
C LEU A 16 5.26 9.04 -9.06
N ALA A 17 5.84 7.89 -8.78
CA ALA A 17 5.40 6.99 -7.72
C ALA A 17 5.64 7.60 -6.33
N ASP A 18 6.80 8.23 -6.09
CA ASP A 18 7.13 8.93 -4.84
C ASP A 18 6.18 10.12 -4.61
N LEU A 19 5.87 10.87 -5.67
CA LEU A 19 4.86 11.93 -5.63
C LEU A 19 3.48 11.37 -5.21
N GLN A 20 3.08 10.24 -5.78
CA GLN A 20 1.79 9.59 -5.45
C GLN A 20 1.78 8.97 -4.04
N ALA A 21 2.92 8.50 -3.57
CA ALA A 21 3.11 7.96 -2.23
C ALA A 21 3.18 9.07 -1.15
N GLY A 22 3.30 10.35 -1.57
CA GLY A 22 3.44 11.47 -0.65
C GLY A 22 4.80 11.52 0.05
N LEU A 23 5.83 10.96 -0.59
CA LEU A 23 7.20 10.87 -0.03
C LEU A 23 8.04 12.12 -0.33
N LEU A 24 7.54 13.02 -1.18
CA LEU A 24 8.20 14.28 -1.54
C LEU A 24 7.80 15.39 -0.56
N ASP A 25 8.72 16.33 -0.31
CA ASP A 25 8.41 17.57 0.39
C ASP A 25 7.45 18.47 -0.42
N ASP A 26 6.79 19.40 0.25
CA ASP A 26 5.72 20.22 -0.35
C ASP A 26 6.21 21.05 -1.55
N ASP A 27 7.42 21.62 -1.47
CA ASP A 27 8.00 22.46 -2.53
C ASP A 27 8.35 21.62 -3.77
N SER A 28 9.00 20.48 -3.55
CA SER A 28 9.31 19.52 -4.63
C SER A 28 8.02 18.98 -5.25
N ALA A 29 7.05 18.57 -4.43
CA ALA A 29 5.77 18.05 -4.91
C ALA A 29 4.99 19.10 -5.72
N ALA A 30 4.99 20.37 -5.30
CA ALA A 30 4.38 21.46 -6.05
C ALA A 30 5.06 21.67 -7.42
N ARG A 31 6.40 21.63 -7.45
CA ARG A 31 7.17 21.75 -8.70
C ARG A 31 6.87 20.60 -9.67
N ILE A 32 6.93 19.35 -9.21
CA ILE A 32 6.66 18.18 -10.05
C ILE A 32 5.21 18.18 -10.56
N ARG A 33 4.23 18.58 -9.74
CA ARG A 33 2.83 18.74 -10.19
C ARG A 33 2.69 19.80 -11.29
N GLY A 34 3.48 20.88 -11.22
CA GLY A 34 3.58 21.87 -12.28
C GLY A 34 4.04 21.23 -13.59
N ARG A 35 5.18 20.54 -13.57
CA ARG A 35 5.76 19.87 -14.75
C ARG A 35 4.84 18.81 -15.36
N VAL A 36 4.19 18.00 -14.52
CA VAL A 36 3.20 17.00 -14.97
C VAL A 36 2.03 17.64 -15.74
N ARG A 37 1.62 18.86 -15.37
CA ARG A 37 0.51 19.54 -16.05
C ARG A 37 0.81 19.82 -17.52
N ASP A 38 2.09 20.02 -17.85
CA ASP A 38 2.56 20.34 -19.19
C ASP A 38 3.01 19.09 -19.98
N ASP A 39 3.08 17.91 -19.34
CA ASP A 39 3.50 16.64 -19.95
C ASP A 39 2.35 15.59 -20.01
N PRO A 40 1.78 15.33 -21.20
CA PRO A 40 0.72 14.33 -21.38
C PRO A 40 1.15 12.89 -21.06
N GLN A 41 2.41 12.53 -21.27
CA GLN A 41 2.94 11.20 -20.96
C GLN A 41 2.98 11.01 -19.44
N ALA A 42 3.52 11.98 -18.70
CA ALA A 42 3.57 11.94 -17.25
C ALA A 42 2.16 11.87 -16.63
N GLN A 43 1.18 12.59 -17.20
CA GLN A 43 -0.23 12.47 -16.82
C GLN A 43 -0.77 11.05 -17.06
N GLY A 44 -0.41 10.42 -18.18
CA GLY A 44 -0.78 9.04 -18.49
C GLY A 44 -0.25 8.06 -17.44
N ILE A 45 1.02 8.21 -17.05
CA ILE A 45 1.67 7.37 -16.03
C ILE A 45 0.97 7.55 -14.67
N LEU A 46 0.74 8.79 -14.22
CA LEU A 46 0.04 9.04 -12.95
C LEU A 46 -1.38 8.49 -12.93
N ARG A 47 -2.13 8.54 -14.05
CA ARG A 47 -3.44 7.90 -14.14
C ARG A 47 -3.35 6.38 -14.02
N ALA A 48 -2.33 5.77 -14.63
CA ALA A 48 -2.10 4.32 -14.52
C ALA A 48 -1.76 3.92 -13.07
N LEU A 49 -0.89 4.66 -12.39
CA LEU A 49 -0.54 4.43 -10.99
C LEU A 49 -1.74 4.64 -10.06
N ASN A 50 -2.61 5.63 -10.33
CA ASN A 50 -3.83 5.85 -9.55
C ASN A 50 -4.81 4.66 -9.72
N ARG A 51 -4.96 4.14 -10.94
CA ARG A 51 -5.78 2.94 -11.19
C ARG A 51 -5.31 1.76 -10.35
N VAL A 52 -4.00 1.47 -10.32
CA VAL A 52 -3.45 0.40 -9.49
C VAL A 52 -3.77 0.60 -8.00
N ARG A 53 -3.68 1.84 -7.50
CA ARG A 53 -4.04 2.15 -6.11
C ARG A 53 -5.53 1.91 -5.82
N CYS A 54 -6.42 2.26 -6.75
CA CYS A 54 -7.85 1.98 -6.65
C CYS A 54 -8.15 0.48 -6.71
N ASP A 55 -7.48 -0.28 -7.58
CA ASP A 55 -7.66 -1.73 -7.70
C ASP A 55 -7.24 -2.42 -6.39
N VAL A 56 -6.09 -2.04 -5.82
CA VAL A 56 -5.63 -2.54 -4.51
C VAL A 56 -6.60 -2.17 -3.39
N ALA A 57 -7.13 -0.94 -3.37
CA ALA A 57 -8.09 -0.52 -2.36
C ALA A 57 -9.42 -1.30 -2.46
N THR A 58 -9.84 -1.64 -3.68
CA THR A 58 -11.05 -2.45 -3.93
C THR A 58 -10.85 -3.87 -3.40
N LEU A 59 -9.70 -4.49 -3.70
CA LEU A 59 -9.35 -5.80 -3.16
C LEU A 59 -9.33 -5.83 -1.63
N GLY A 60 -8.80 -4.78 -0.99
CA GLY A 60 -8.82 -4.66 0.47
C GLY A 60 -10.20 -4.35 1.08
N ALA A 61 -11.17 -3.89 0.28
CA ALA A 61 -12.55 -3.67 0.72
C ALA A 61 -13.40 -4.95 0.65
N ASP A 62 -13.06 -5.87 -0.27
CA ASP A 62 -13.73 -7.16 -0.43
C ASP A 62 -13.30 -8.20 0.62
N ASP A 63 -12.26 -7.91 1.41
CA ASP A 63 -11.84 -8.68 2.57
C ASP A 63 -12.89 -8.56 3.70
N THR A 64 -13.97 -9.33 3.58
CA THR A 64 -15.11 -9.47 4.52
C THR A 64 -14.75 -9.92 5.95
N SER A 65 -13.46 -10.03 6.27
CA SER A 65 -12.96 -10.44 7.59
C SER A 65 -12.78 -9.26 8.53
N GLY A 66 -13.89 -8.65 8.97
CA GLY A 66 -14.02 -7.94 10.27
C GLY A 66 -13.11 -6.73 10.56
N SER A 67 -12.25 -6.31 9.64
CA SER A 67 -11.34 -5.16 9.76
C SER A 67 -11.51 -4.20 8.56
N GLY A 68 -12.73 -4.11 8.02
CA GLY A 68 -13.08 -3.03 7.11
C GLY A 68 -12.90 -1.68 7.82
N ALA A 69 -12.38 -0.69 7.10
CA ALA A 69 -12.31 0.67 7.61
C ALA A 69 -13.70 1.07 8.14
N PRO A 70 -13.79 1.66 9.35
CA PRO A 70 -15.07 2.07 9.90
C PRO A 70 -15.77 3.03 8.95
N ASP A 71 -17.09 2.86 8.78
CA ASP A 71 -17.89 3.74 7.94
C ASP A 71 -17.77 5.19 8.41
N VAL A 72 -17.66 6.12 7.46
CA VAL A 72 -17.45 7.54 7.76
C VAL A 72 -18.77 8.10 8.29
N PRO A 73 -18.79 8.69 9.50
CA PRO A 73 -20.02 9.25 10.04
C PRO A 73 -20.59 10.37 9.16
N PRO A 74 -21.92 10.39 8.90
CA PRO A 74 -22.53 11.30 7.93
C PRO A 74 -22.37 12.78 8.31
N GLU A 75 -22.20 13.10 9.58
CA GLU A 75 -21.93 14.46 10.05
C GLU A 75 -20.58 15.01 9.58
N VAL A 76 -19.59 14.14 9.36
CA VAL A 76 -18.27 14.54 8.86
C VAL A 76 -18.40 14.92 7.39
N THR A 77 -19.06 14.08 6.60
CA THR A 77 -19.35 14.34 5.18
C THR A 77 -20.17 15.61 5.00
N ALA A 78 -21.24 15.78 5.78
CA ALA A 78 -22.07 16.98 5.74
C ALA A 78 -21.29 18.25 6.06
N ARG A 79 -20.36 18.20 7.04
CA ARG A 79 -19.51 19.33 7.40
C ARG A 79 -18.53 19.69 6.28
N ILE A 80 -17.93 18.69 5.63
CA ILE A 80 -17.01 18.90 4.51
C ILE A 80 -17.76 19.49 3.31
N SER A 81 -18.91 18.92 2.94
CA SER A 81 -19.74 19.47 1.85
C SER A 81 -20.15 20.92 2.12
N ALA A 82 -20.60 21.22 3.34
CA ALA A 82 -20.97 22.59 3.72
C ALA A 82 -19.79 23.58 3.67
N ALA A 83 -18.58 23.13 4.03
CA ALA A 83 -17.38 23.96 3.91
C ALA A 83 -17.05 24.27 2.44
N LEU A 84 -17.10 23.25 1.58
CA LEU A 84 -16.83 23.38 0.14
C LEU A 84 -17.86 24.27 -0.57
N ASP A 85 -19.15 24.11 -0.24
CA ASP A 85 -20.23 24.95 -0.78
C ASP A 85 -20.10 26.41 -0.32
N GLY A 86 -19.53 26.64 0.87
CA GLY A 86 -19.24 27.98 1.40
C GLY A 86 -18.15 28.71 0.62
N GLU A 87 -17.15 28.00 0.09
CA GLU A 87 -16.08 28.57 -0.76
C GLU A 87 -16.50 28.69 -2.23
N GLY A 88 -17.36 27.79 -2.72
CA GLY A 88 -17.83 27.76 -4.11
C GLY A 88 -18.95 28.77 -4.45
N ASN A 89 -19.59 29.37 -3.44
CA ASN A 89 -20.72 30.30 -3.63
C ASN A 89 -20.35 31.78 -3.46
N GLU A 90 -19.07 32.15 -3.47
CA GLU A 90 -18.72 33.56 -3.66
C GLU A 90 -18.99 33.96 -5.13
N PRO A 91 -19.94 34.87 -5.41
CA PRO A 91 -20.20 35.32 -6.77
C PRO A 91 -18.94 36.00 -7.29
N GLY A 92 -18.45 35.53 -8.45
CA GLY A 92 -17.18 35.95 -9.05
C GLY A 92 -16.91 37.45 -8.95
N VAL A 93 -15.98 37.82 -8.08
CA VAL A 93 -15.22 39.06 -8.22
C VAL A 93 -14.05 38.69 -9.12
N GLY A 94 -14.06 39.26 -10.33
CA GLY A 94 -13.02 39.07 -11.32
C GLY A 94 -11.63 39.40 -10.78
N LEU A 95 -10.63 38.94 -11.52
CA LEU A 95 -9.20 39.25 -11.37
C LEU A 95 -8.94 40.71 -10.96
N GLU A 96 -8.86 40.97 -9.65
CA GLU A 96 -8.27 42.19 -9.09
C GLU A 96 -7.38 41.82 -7.90
N HIS A 97 -6.15 41.44 -8.22
CA HIS A 97 -5.05 41.16 -7.29
C HIS A 97 -4.52 42.41 -6.55
N SER A 98 -5.33 43.43 -6.25
CA SER A 98 -4.89 44.59 -5.44
C SER A 98 -6.05 45.50 -5.04
N ALA A 99 -6.89 45.07 -4.10
CA ALA A 99 -7.75 45.99 -3.35
C ALA A 99 -7.38 45.93 -1.86
N ARG A 100 -6.42 46.77 -1.49
CA ARG A 100 -6.07 47.04 -0.09
C ARG A 100 -7.32 47.53 0.63
N PRO A 101 -7.84 46.85 1.69
CA PRO A 101 -9.01 47.34 2.38
C PRO A 101 -8.63 48.65 3.08
N HIS A 102 -9.31 49.74 2.74
CA HIS A 102 -9.20 51.02 3.45
C HIS A 102 -9.68 50.83 4.89
N ILE A 103 -8.73 50.68 5.80
CA ILE A 103 -8.97 50.55 7.24
C ILE A 103 -9.50 51.91 7.74
N ARG A 104 -10.78 51.94 8.14
CA ARG A 104 -11.37 53.11 8.81
C ARG A 104 -10.67 53.38 10.15
N PRO A 105 -10.45 54.65 10.54
CA PRO A 105 -9.62 55.04 11.69
C PRO A 105 -10.17 54.62 13.07
N ALA A 106 -11.35 54.00 13.13
CA ALA A 106 -11.98 53.57 14.38
C ALA A 106 -11.39 52.28 14.99
N ARG A 107 -10.53 51.53 14.27
CA ARG A 107 -9.88 50.31 14.80
C ARG A 107 -8.50 50.55 15.43
N LEU A 108 -8.03 51.79 15.54
CA LEU A 108 -6.74 52.09 16.19
C LEU A 108 -6.81 52.00 17.73
N ALA A 109 -8.01 52.08 18.32
CA ALA A 109 -8.18 52.01 19.78
C ALA A 109 -8.18 50.58 20.35
N ALA A 110 -8.27 49.54 19.51
CA ALA A 110 -8.24 48.14 19.94
C ALA A 110 -6.84 47.50 19.86
N ALA A 111 -5.83 48.20 19.32
CA ALA A 111 -4.48 47.66 19.10
C ALA A 111 -3.54 47.81 20.31
N VAL A 112 -3.89 48.61 21.33
CA VAL A 112 -3.01 48.85 22.50
C VAL A 112 -3.24 47.82 23.62
N ALA A 113 -4.33 47.04 23.60
CA ALA A 113 -4.60 46.02 24.61
C ALA A 113 -4.09 44.60 24.26
N GLY A 114 -3.60 44.38 23.03
CA GLY A 114 -3.12 43.06 22.57
C GLY A 114 -1.61 42.83 22.65
N ALA A 115 -0.81 43.85 22.96
CA ALA A 115 0.65 43.78 22.92
C ALA A 115 1.32 43.27 24.22
N GLY A 116 0.56 43.09 25.31
CA GLY A 116 1.10 42.61 26.60
C GLY A 116 1.20 41.08 26.75
N ALA A 117 0.41 40.31 26.00
CA ALA A 117 0.28 38.87 26.23
C ALA A 117 1.28 37.99 25.46
N VAL A 118 1.91 38.49 24.40
CA VAL A 118 2.81 37.70 23.54
C VAL A 118 4.22 37.55 24.13
N LEU A 119 4.67 38.47 24.98
CA LEU A 119 6.03 38.44 25.55
C LEU A 119 6.18 37.52 26.78
N ALA A 120 5.09 37.10 27.43
CA ALA A 120 5.16 36.19 28.58
C ALA A 120 5.24 34.70 28.20
N ALA A 121 4.76 34.31 27.00
CA ALA A 121 4.76 32.91 26.57
C ALA A 121 6.12 32.42 26.03
N ILE A 122 7.01 33.33 25.62
CA ILE A 122 8.33 32.97 25.05
C ILE A 122 9.36 32.67 26.16
N GLY A 123 9.15 33.14 27.40
CA GLY A 123 10.14 33.01 28.48
C GLY A 123 10.17 31.68 29.23
N VAL A 124 9.08 30.92 29.28
CA VAL A 124 9.00 29.69 30.09
C VAL A 124 9.47 28.45 29.32
N GLY A 125 9.39 28.46 27.98
CA GLY A 125 9.79 27.32 27.15
C GLY A 125 11.30 27.11 27.03
N THR A 126 12.11 28.17 27.17
CA THR A 126 13.56 28.11 26.95
C THR A 126 14.35 27.60 28.16
N VAL A 127 13.81 27.72 29.38
CA VAL A 127 14.49 27.27 30.61
C VAL A 127 14.38 25.75 30.82
N ALA A 128 13.36 25.10 30.24
CA ALA A 128 13.21 23.64 30.31
C ALA A 128 14.17 22.87 29.39
N LEU A 129 14.70 23.51 28.33
CA LEU A 129 15.67 22.88 27.43
C LEU A 129 17.13 22.95 27.92
N LEU A 130 17.46 23.88 28.82
CA LEU A 130 18.83 24.06 29.32
C LEU A 130 19.17 23.15 30.51
N ASN A 131 18.21 22.41 31.07
CA ASN A 131 18.40 21.47 32.19
C ASN A 131 18.06 20.02 31.83
N ALA A 132 18.26 19.61 30.58
CA ALA A 132 18.22 18.19 30.22
C ALA A 132 19.52 17.51 30.68
N PRO A 133 19.47 16.44 31.50
CA PRO A 133 20.65 15.65 31.86
C PRO A 133 21.31 15.06 30.60
N GLU A 134 22.65 15.02 30.58
CA GLU A 134 23.40 14.50 29.43
C GLU A 134 22.95 13.07 29.05
N PRO A 135 22.67 12.80 27.76
CA PRO A 135 22.43 11.45 27.28
C PRO A 135 23.61 10.54 27.57
N THR A 136 23.35 9.45 28.29
CA THR A 136 24.29 8.35 28.52
C THR A 136 24.77 7.81 27.17
N PRO A 137 26.08 7.53 26.96
CA PRO A 137 26.56 7.02 25.68
C PRO A 137 25.92 5.67 25.40
N SER A 138 25.03 5.63 24.41
CA SER A 138 24.47 4.38 23.92
C SER A 138 25.52 3.68 23.07
N THR A 139 26.08 2.60 23.63
CA THR A 139 26.76 1.53 22.88
C THR A 139 25.92 1.17 21.65
N PRO A 140 26.52 0.88 20.48
CA PRO A 140 25.76 0.52 19.28
C PRO A 140 25.00 -0.79 19.55
N ALA A 141 23.73 -0.68 19.91
CA ALA A 141 22.81 -1.80 19.95
C ALA A 141 22.34 -2.02 18.51
N THR A 142 22.86 -3.07 17.91
CA THR A 142 22.47 -3.62 16.62
C THR A 142 20.95 -3.72 16.55
N ALA A 143 20.33 -2.90 15.69
CA ALA A 143 18.90 -2.95 15.36
C ALA A 143 18.59 -4.18 14.49
N GLN A 144 18.81 -5.39 15.03
CA GLN A 144 18.56 -6.66 14.34
C GLN A 144 17.47 -7.52 14.99
N HIS A 145 16.77 -7.06 16.03
CA HIS A 145 15.85 -7.92 16.80
C HIS A 145 14.50 -7.27 17.16
N ILE A 146 14.03 -6.30 16.37
CA ILE A 146 12.64 -5.78 16.47
C ILE A 146 11.96 -5.78 15.09
N THR A 147 12.29 -6.76 14.26
CA THR A 147 11.33 -7.29 13.30
C THR A 147 11.24 -8.77 13.62
N VAL A 148 10.18 -9.19 14.30
CA VAL A 148 9.73 -10.57 14.14
C VAL A 148 9.29 -10.65 12.68
N SER A 149 10.26 -10.91 11.80
CA SER A 149 10.02 -11.19 10.40
C SER A 149 9.24 -12.50 10.41
N THR A 150 7.91 -12.40 10.35
CA THR A 150 7.09 -13.55 10.02
C THR A 150 7.66 -14.11 8.72
N PRO A 151 8.17 -15.36 8.71
CA PRO A 151 8.74 -15.94 7.51
C PRO A 151 7.72 -15.82 6.36
N PRO A 152 8.16 -15.48 5.13
CA PRO A 152 7.26 -15.47 4.00
C PRO A 152 6.52 -16.82 3.94
N MET A 153 5.24 -16.80 3.58
CA MET A 153 4.47 -18.03 3.40
C MET A 153 5.05 -18.80 2.21
N ALA A 154 6.03 -19.65 2.51
CA ALA A 154 6.77 -20.44 1.55
C ALA A 154 6.49 -21.92 1.81
N ILE A 155 6.53 -22.70 0.74
CA ILE A 155 6.45 -24.16 0.84
C ILE A 155 7.74 -24.65 1.53
N PRO A 156 7.65 -25.36 2.67
CA PRO A 156 8.81 -25.82 3.42
C PRO A 156 9.43 -27.08 2.79
N LEU A 157 9.57 -27.09 1.46
CA LEU A 157 10.16 -28.20 0.70
C LEU A 157 11.19 -27.66 -0.27
N SER A 158 12.31 -28.37 -0.32
CA SER A 158 13.32 -28.18 -1.36
C SER A 158 12.78 -28.65 -2.73
N GLN A 159 13.43 -28.20 -3.80
CA GLN A 159 13.09 -28.61 -5.15
C GLN A 159 13.21 -30.14 -5.34
N ASP A 160 14.24 -30.76 -4.77
CA ASP A 160 14.45 -32.21 -4.88
C ASP A 160 13.32 -33.01 -4.22
N GLU A 161 12.82 -32.55 -3.07
CA GLU A 161 11.68 -33.19 -2.40
C GLU A 161 10.39 -33.06 -3.21
N ILE A 162 10.17 -31.92 -3.88
CA ILE A 162 9.02 -31.71 -4.76
C ILE A 162 9.10 -32.65 -5.98
N LEU A 163 10.29 -32.80 -6.56
CA LEU A 163 10.50 -33.72 -7.68
C LEU A 163 10.35 -35.18 -7.27
N GLU A 164 10.71 -35.54 -6.03
CA GLU A 164 10.48 -36.88 -5.51
C GLU A 164 8.98 -37.24 -5.42
N LEU A 165 8.10 -36.26 -5.18
CA LEU A 165 6.65 -36.49 -5.17
C LEU A 165 6.11 -36.98 -6.52
N LEU A 166 6.78 -36.66 -7.63
CA LEU A 166 6.39 -37.12 -8.97
C LEU A 166 6.57 -38.63 -9.14
N ASN A 167 7.46 -39.24 -8.35
CA ASN A 167 7.76 -40.67 -8.39
C ASN A 167 6.88 -41.49 -7.43
N ARG A 168 5.95 -40.84 -6.70
CA ARG A 168 5.05 -41.48 -5.74
C ARG A 168 3.60 -41.29 -6.15
N SER A 169 2.70 -42.14 -5.64
CA SER A 169 1.26 -41.91 -5.80
C SER A 169 0.84 -40.65 -5.04
N PRO A 170 0.10 -39.72 -5.66
CA PRO A 170 -0.39 -38.51 -4.98
C PRO A 170 -1.23 -38.83 -3.74
N ASP A 171 -0.84 -38.30 -2.58
CA ASP A 171 -1.63 -38.33 -1.36
C ASP A 171 -2.36 -36.98 -1.20
N TYR A 172 -3.67 -37.00 -1.40
CA TYR A 172 -4.48 -35.80 -1.33
C TYR A 172 -4.98 -35.48 0.08
N GLY A 173 -4.81 -36.39 1.04
CA GLY A 173 -5.37 -36.25 2.39
C GLY A 173 -6.86 -35.82 2.36
N PRO A 174 -7.23 -34.71 3.03
CA PRO A 174 -8.61 -34.20 3.03
C PRO A 174 -9.19 -33.79 1.65
N LEU A 175 -8.35 -33.64 0.61
CA LEU A 175 -8.77 -33.39 -0.79
C LEU A 175 -8.88 -34.69 -1.63
N ALA A 176 -9.00 -35.85 -0.99
CA ALA A 176 -9.16 -37.13 -1.69
C ALA A 176 -10.42 -37.20 -2.56
N ASP A 177 -11.51 -36.54 -2.15
CA ASP A 177 -12.77 -36.50 -2.90
C ASP A 177 -12.57 -35.89 -4.30
N PRO A 178 -12.85 -36.65 -5.39
CA PRO A 178 -12.61 -36.19 -6.75
C PRO A 178 -13.40 -34.94 -7.14
N ALA A 179 -14.63 -34.78 -6.66
CA ALA A 179 -15.46 -33.63 -6.98
C ALA A 179 -14.92 -32.35 -6.33
N ARG A 180 -14.54 -32.43 -5.05
CA ARG A 180 -13.85 -31.34 -4.34
C ARG A 180 -12.55 -30.96 -5.02
N ARG A 181 -11.73 -31.94 -5.41
CA ARG A 181 -10.46 -31.68 -6.11
C ARG A 181 -10.68 -31.01 -7.47
N ALA A 182 -11.64 -31.48 -8.26
CA ALA A 182 -12.02 -30.85 -9.53
C ALA A 182 -12.46 -29.38 -9.34
N SER A 183 -13.24 -29.10 -8.30
CA SER A 183 -13.65 -27.73 -7.94
C SER A 183 -12.45 -26.86 -7.53
N CYS A 184 -11.57 -27.38 -6.68
CA CYS A 184 -10.33 -26.71 -6.27
C CYS A 184 -9.44 -26.36 -7.47
N LEU A 185 -9.24 -27.31 -8.40
CA LEU A 185 -8.50 -27.08 -9.64
C LEU A 185 -9.14 -25.97 -10.48
N GLY A 186 -10.47 -25.97 -10.59
CA GLY A 186 -11.20 -24.89 -11.27
C GLY A 186 -10.97 -23.52 -10.65
N GLY A 187 -10.95 -23.44 -9.31
CA GLY A 187 -10.61 -22.20 -8.59
C GLY A 187 -9.17 -21.74 -8.80
N LEU A 188 -8.24 -22.69 -8.97
CA LEU A 188 -6.83 -22.42 -9.31
C LEU A 188 -6.61 -22.07 -10.79
N GLY A 189 -7.67 -22.03 -11.62
CA GLY A 189 -7.60 -21.74 -13.05
C GLY A 189 -7.22 -22.94 -13.93
N TYR A 190 -7.18 -24.16 -13.37
CA TYR A 190 -6.90 -25.39 -14.10
C TYR A 190 -8.20 -26.09 -14.53
N PRO A 191 -8.22 -26.74 -15.71
CA PRO A 191 -9.32 -27.62 -16.08
C PRO A 191 -9.60 -28.66 -14.98
N ALA A 192 -10.87 -28.94 -14.69
CA ALA A 192 -11.28 -29.94 -13.70
C ALA A 192 -10.72 -31.36 -13.95
N SER A 193 -10.36 -31.65 -15.21
CA SER A 193 -9.72 -32.91 -15.64
C SER A 193 -8.19 -32.90 -15.52
N THR A 194 -7.58 -31.83 -15.00
CA THR A 194 -6.13 -31.72 -14.90
C THR A 194 -5.60 -32.80 -13.99
N ARG A 195 -4.61 -33.54 -14.48
CA ARG A 195 -3.95 -34.57 -13.70
C ARG A 195 -2.97 -33.93 -12.75
N VAL A 196 -3.18 -34.13 -11.46
CA VAL A 196 -2.20 -33.79 -10.42
C VAL A 196 -1.04 -34.78 -10.52
N LEU A 197 0.17 -34.25 -10.69
CA LEU A 197 1.39 -35.04 -10.88
C LEU A 197 1.96 -35.54 -9.55
N GLY A 198 1.76 -34.78 -8.47
CA GLY A 198 2.16 -35.14 -7.12
C GLY A 198 1.26 -34.42 -6.11
N ALA A 199 0.96 -35.08 -4.98
CA ALA A 199 0.25 -34.44 -3.89
C ALA A 199 0.73 -34.97 -2.54
N ARG A 200 0.72 -34.12 -1.52
CA ARG A 200 0.98 -34.53 -0.14
C ARG A 200 0.39 -33.51 0.84
N PRO A 201 -0.13 -33.94 2.01
CA PRO A 201 -0.40 -33.03 3.12
C PRO A 201 0.85 -32.25 3.53
N VAL A 202 0.69 -30.96 3.85
CA VAL A 202 1.76 -30.06 4.27
C VAL A 202 1.22 -29.08 5.31
N GLU A 203 2.10 -28.49 6.09
CA GLU A 203 1.76 -27.44 7.04
C GLU A 203 2.56 -26.19 6.71
N ILE A 204 1.88 -25.07 6.43
CA ILE A 204 2.50 -23.78 6.12
C ILE A 204 2.25 -22.85 7.30
N ASN A 205 3.27 -22.51 8.08
CA ASN A 205 3.14 -21.63 9.24
C ASN A 205 1.99 -22.02 10.18
N ALA A 206 1.96 -23.29 10.61
CA ALA A 206 0.91 -23.88 11.45
C ALA A 206 -0.49 -23.98 10.81
N ARG A 207 -0.61 -23.78 9.49
CA ARG A 207 -1.85 -23.97 8.74
C ARG A 207 -1.81 -25.28 7.96
N PRO A 208 -2.67 -26.24 8.27
CA PRO A 208 -2.72 -27.50 7.53
C PRO A 208 -3.26 -27.26 6.12
N GLY A 209 -2.60 -27.86 5.14
CA GLY A 209 -2.94 -27.78 3.74
C GLY A 209 -2.54 -29.03 2.97
N VAL A 210 -2.79 -29.01 1.67
CA VAL A 210 -2.39 -30.05 0.73
C VAL A 210 -1.58 -29.39 -0.36
N LEU A 211 -0.36 -29.89 -0.58
CA LEU A 211 0.48 -29.50 -1.68
C LEU A 211 0.06 -30.26 -2.94
N LEU A 212 -0.11 -29.54 -4.04
CA LEU A 212 -0.46 -30.05 -5.36
C LEU A 212 0.63 -29.63 -6.35
N VAL A 213 1.18 -30.60 -7.07
CA VAL A 213 2.12 -30.39 -8.17
C VAL A 213 1.38 -30.59 -9.48
N LEU A 214 1.33 -29.54 -10.29
CA LEU A 214 0.59 -29.46 -11.55
C LEU A 214 1.55 -29.18 -12.72
N PRO A 215 1.18 -29.55 -13.96
CA PRO A 215 1.90 -29.06 -15.13
C PRO A 215 1.78 -27.53 -15.20
N ALA A 216 2.89 -26.83 -15.46
CA ALA A 216 2.84 -25.40 -15.74
C ALA A 216 2.47 -25.13 -17.21
N ASP A 217 2.37 -23.86 -17.59
CA ASP A 217 2.13 -23.43 -18.97
C ASP A 217 3.28 -23.81 -19.92
N THR A 218 4.51 -23.88 -19.38
CA THR A 218 5.69 -24.34 -20.11
C THR A 218 6.02 -25.80 -19.72
N PRO A 219 6.46 -26.63 -20.68
CA PRO A 219 6.73 -28.05 -20.43
C PRO A 219 7.92 -28.28 -19.49
N ASP A 220 8.82 -27.30 -19.37
CA ASP A 220 10.03 -27.37 -18.55
C ASP A 220 9.80 -26.97 -17.10
N ASN A 221 8.57 -26.55 -16.73
CA ASN A 221 8.24 -26.09 -15.39
C ASN A 221 7.06 -26.88 -14.80
N LEU A 222 7.02 -26.90 -13.48
CA LEU A 222 5.95 -27.42 -12.67
C LEU A 222 5.42 -26.31 -11.77
N ALA A 223 4.10 -26.21 -11.69
CA ALA A 223 3.44 -25.29 -10.78
C ALA A 223 3.10 -26.03 -9.49
N VAL A 224 3.48 -25.46 -8.35
CA VAL A 224 3.29 -26.07 -7.02
C VAL A 224 2.46 -25.14 -6.17
N PHE A 225 1.35 -25.67 -5.64
CA PHE A 225 0.41 -24.91 -4.82
C PHE A 225 0.20 -25.64 -3.49
N ALA A 226 0.30 -24.93 -2.38
CA ALA A 226 -0.18 -25.40 -1.09
C ALA A 226 -1.55 -24.75 -0.84
N VAL A 227 -2.61 -25.54 -0.77
CA VAL A 227 -3.99 -25.06 -0.58
C VAL A 227 -4.54 -25.52 0.76
N ALA A 228 -5.46 -24.76 1.33
CA ALA A 228 -6.16 -25.13 2.55
C ALA A 228 -7.09 -26.33 2.32
N LEU A 229 -7.47 -26.99 3.43
CA LEU A 229 -8.29 -28.21 3.40
C LEU A 229 -9.72 -27.99 2.86
N ASN A 230 -10.20 -26.74 2.89
CA ASN A 230 -11.50 -26.32 2.38
C ASN A 230 -11.48 -25.85 0.91
N CYS A 231 -10.38 -26.06 0.19
CA CYS A 231 -10.23 -25.60 -1.20
C CYS A 231 -11.43 -25.98 -2.09
N SER A 232 -11.93 -24.99 -2.83
CA SER A 232 -13.04 -25.08 -3.75
C SER A 232 -12.89 -24.05 -4.87
N ALA A 233 -13.82 -24.05 -5.83
CA ALA A 233 -13.82 -23.06 -6.91
C ALA A 233 -14.10 -21.63 -6.41
N ALA A 234 -14.80 -21.47 -5.28
CA ALA A 234 -15.16 -20.17 -4.72
C ALA A 234 -14.09 -19.61 -3.75
N ASP A 235 -13.38 -20.52 -3.08
CA ASP A 235 -12.29 -20.19 -2.16
C ASP A 235 -11.20 -21.25 -2.32
N THR A 236 -10.09 -20.87 -2.93
CA THR A 236 -8.95 -21.77 -3.14
C THR A 236 -8.15 -21.97 -1.86
N GLY A 237 -8.28 -21.07 -0.88
CA GLY A 237 -7.50 -21.09 0.35
C GLY A 237 -5.99 -21.23 0.08
N LEU A 238 -5.46 -20.54 -0.94
CA LEU A 238 -4.05 -20.66 -1.33
C LEU A 238 -3.13 -20.18 -0.18
N LEU A 239 -2.35 -21.09 0.37
CA LEU A 239 -1.42 -20.84 1.48
C LEU A 239 -0.05 -20.39 0.97
N ALA A 240 0.44 -21.00 -0.11
CA ALA A 240 1.70 -20.66 -0.76
C ALA A 240 1.74 -21.23 -2.19
N ASN A 241 2.53 -20.64 -3.07
CA ASN A 241 2.82 -21.21 -4.37
C ASN A 241 4.32 -21.07 -4.72
N THR A 242 4.79 -21.91 -5.64
CA THR A 242 6.11 -21.79 -6.24
C THR A 242 6.13 -22.47 -7.62
N GLN A 243 7.20 -22.23 -8.38
CA GLN A 243 7.48 -22.96 -9.61
C GLN A 243 8.82 -23.67 -9.47
N VAL A 244 8.90 -24.90 -9.98
CA VAL A 244 10.15 -25.66 -10.03
C VAL A 244 10.43 -26.13 -11.45
N GLN A 245 11.70 -26.15 -11.82
CA GLN A 245 12.11 -26.66 -13.11
C GLN A 245 12.00 -28.19 -13.12
N ARG A 246 11.46 -28.73 -14.20
CA ARG A 246 11.38 -30.17 -14.47
C ARG A 246 12.78 -30.67 -14.87
N PRO A 247 13.23 -31.84 -14.36
CA PRO A 247 14.52 -32.44 -14.71
C PRO A 247 14.59 -32.91 -16.16
#